data_AF-A0A5J6I8H0-F1
#
_entry.id   AF-A0A5J6I8H0-F1
#
_cell.length_a   1.000
_cell.length_b   1.000
_cell.length_c   1.000
_cell.angle_alpha   90.00
_cell.angle_beta   90.00
_cell.angle_gamma   90.00
#
_symmetry.space_group_name_H-M   'P 1'
#
loop_
_entity.id
_entity.type
_entity.pdbx_description
1 polymer ?
#
loop_
_entity_poly.entity_id
_entity_poly.type
_entity_poly.pdbx_seq_one_letter_code
_entity_poly.pdbx_strand_id
1 'polypeptide(L)'
;MADNVTSLFRSTAAHSPSMAALTREGGDGAGPVDFCIPCNPYFPTPAMFDDMSARLRDIITYYPSSADTITAELCSLLQLPPQCVAMGNGSTELITWIDHLLVRESLAIPVPTFGRWTDQPMETGKRVDMFPLQESSGFALDLAQYAEFIRARGTRVAVICNPNNPDGGFLHKHAIVQFMDAMADLDLIVIDESFLEFADAEAEPSVVQEAMLRPNVIVLRSLGKNFGLHGIRFGYLVANPALAGRVRSMLPKWNLNSFAEHVVFMLKEHGSEYAQSLQQVRRDRLDMASQLSSLPGLTVYPSQGNFLFVRLPVGAEGTVVRDRMLTEHRILVRECGNKIGSSSRFLRLVVRPQVDVRRLVSGLEQVLYGTSRRGAAVPELGNGTSYSSGTAAVDRLVSETNGSGMRGLAAQAVGAGGPGPSAPGTGTGMPMPAAAQLGQVGQVGQVGQVGQMGHVGQMGQQQMPQAVPQPVPQPVPQAVPQPAPQPMPQPAPQPMAAPSPPLAPAAQAPVPAPAPAPMPTPVPAPVPAATGPTPPGVPARGGLTAAQVRGTNGLSPAPATGWPGAQAWPNAAGMGQAG
;
A
#
# COMPACT_ATOMS: atom_id res chain seq x y z
N MET A 1 18.87 24.90 10.16
CA MET A 1 17.55 24.40 9.72
C MET A 1 17.55 22.89 9.48
N ALA A 2 18.53 22.31 8.78
CA ALA A 2 18.57 20.86 8.50
C ALA A 2 18.37 19.94 9.73
N ASP A 3 18.97 20.27 10.88
CA ASP A 3 18.87 19.46 12.10
C ASP A 3 17.44 19.31 12.65
N ASN A 4 16.54 20.27 12.38
CA ASN A 4 15.20 20.25 12.97
C ASN A 4 14.31 19.18 12.31
N VAL A 5 14.36 19.07 10.97
CA VAL A 5 13.53 18.12 10.22
C VAL A 5 13.95 16.67 10.50
N THR A 6 15.25 16.40 10.59
CA THR A 6 15.77 15.06 10.91
C THR A 6 15.54 14.67 12.38
N SER A 7 15.41 15.65 13.29
CA SER A 7 15.06 15.40 14.70
C SER A 7 13.70 14.71 14.87
N LEU A 8 12.75 14.94 13.94
CA LEU A 8 11.41 14.33 13.98
C LEU A 8 11.46 12.79 13.98
N PHE A 9 12.45 12.19 13.30
CA PHE A 9 12.65 10.74 13.28
C PHE A 9 13.19 10.17 14.60
N ARG A 10 13.67 11.02 15.51
CA ARG A 10 14.15 10.64 16.85
C ARG A 10 13.09 10.86 17.93
N SER A 11 12.09 11.71 17.67
CA SER A 11 11.06 12.10 18.64
C SER A 11 9.69 11.43 18.43
N THR A 12 9.45 10.79 17.29
CA THR A 12 8.19 10.06 17.02
C THR A 12 8.33 8.55 17.25
N ALA A 13 7.40 7.98 18.02
CA ALA A 13 7.20 6.53 18.10
C ALA A 13 6.57 5.95 16.81
N ALA A 14 6.03 6.81 15.93
CA ALA A 14 5.57 6.43 14.60
C ALA A 14 6.75 6.11 13.68
N HIS A 15 6.62 5.08 12.85
CA HIS A 15 7.68 4.62 11.95
C HIS A 15 8.19 5.67 10.94
N SER A 16 7.49 6.77 10.73
CA SER A 16 7.91 7.94 9.96
C SER A 16 7.16 9.18 10.44
N PRO A 17 7.77 10.38 10.45
CA PRO A 17 7.06 11.64 10.70
C PRO A 17 5.93 11.85 9.69
N SER A 18 4.86 12.53 10.09
CA SER A 18 3.77 12.85 9.16
C SER A 18 4.21 13.94 8.17
N MET A 19 3.68 13.86 6.95
CA MET A 19 3.89 14.90 5.93
C MET A 19 3.52 16.30 6.44
N ALA A 20 2.45 16.42 7.23
CA ALA A 20 2.07 17.68 7.87
C ALA A 20 3.12 18.21 8.88
N ALA A 21 3.84 17.35 9.59
CA ALA A 21 4.96 17.76 10.44
C ALA A 21 6.16 18.22 9.58
N LEU A 22 6.51 17.46 8.55
CA LEU A 22 7.60 17.78 7.63
C LEU A 22 7.37 19.10 6.88
N THR A 23 6.14 19.38 6.42
CA THR A 23 5.80 20.65 5.77
C THR A 23 5.88 21.85 6.73
N ARG A 24 5.49 21.68 8.00
CA ARG A 24 5.62 22.76 9.01
C ARG A 24 7.07 23.09 9.34
N GLU A 25 7.92 22.06 9.48
CA GLU A 25 9.36 22.25 9.73
C GLU A 25 10.15 22.70 8.49
N GLY A 26 9.63 22.44 7.28
CA GLY A 26 10.26 22.81 6.01
C GLY A 26 10.18 24.30 5.66
N GLY A 27 9.26 25.05 6.27
CA GLY A 27 9.17 26.51 6.21
C GLY A 27 8.66 27.14 4.91
N ASP A 28 8.57 26.38 3.81
CA ASP A 28 8.19 26.84 2.46
C ASP A 28 6.78 26.41 2.02
N GLY A 29 6.02 25.76 2.90
CA GLY A 29 4.63 25.34 2.65
C GLY A 29 4.45 24.15 1.71
N ALA A 30 5.48 23.74 0.98
CA ALA A 30 5.47 22.56 0.11
C ALA A 30 6.17 21.37 0.80
N GLY A 31 5.47 20.25 1.00
CA GLY A 31 6.08 19.05 1.57
C GLY A 31 7.18 18.44 0.69
N PRO A 32 8.05 17.55 1.22
CA PRO A 32 8.94 16.74 0.40
C PRO A 32 8.18 15.79 -0.53
N VAL A 33 8.84 15.24 -1.55
CA VAL A 33 8.25 14.17 -2.37
C VAL A 33 8.20 12.89 -1.55
N ASP A 34 6.99 12.35 -1.35
CA ASP A 34 6.74 11.18 -0.49
C ASP A 34 6.93 9.87 -1.27
N PHE A 35 8.07 9.20 -1.06
CA PHE A 35 8.32 7.81 -1.45
C PHE A 35 8.14 6.84 -0.26
N CYS A 36 7.54 7.32 0.83
CA CYS A 36 7.44 6.66 2.12
C CYS A 36 6.08 5.97 2.28
N ILE A 37 4.96 6.68 2.05
CA ILE A 37 3.60 6.18 2.30
C ILE A 37 3.02 5.54 1.01
N PRO A 38 2.73 4.22 0.98
CA PRO A 38 2.27 3.57 -0.24
C PRO A 38 0.83 3.97 -0.61
N CYS A 39 0.68 4.77 -1.66
CA CYS A 39 -0.59 5.23 -2.21
C CYS A 39 -0.67 5.00 -3.72
N ASN A 40 -1.88 5.01 -4.27
CA ASN A 40 -2.09 5.19 -5.69
C ASN A 40 -1.97 6.70 -6.00
N PRO A 41 -1.02 7.15 -6.82
CA PRO A 41 -0.87 8.57 -7.17
C PRO A 41 -1.84 9.03 -8.26
N TYR A 42 -2.61 8.12 -8.86
CA TYR A 42 -3.50 8.37 -10.00
C TYR A 42 -4.99 8.19 -9.68
N PHE A 43 -5.32 7.97 -8.41
CA PHE A 43 -6.69 7.90 -7.91
C PHE A 43 -6.74 8.48 -6.49
N PRO A 44 -7.76 9.28 -6.11
CA PRO A 44 -8.94 9.67 -6.89
C PRO A 44 -8.61 10.59 -8.07
N THR A 45 -9.57 10.76 -8.98
CA THR A 45 -9.45 11.74 -10.08
C THR A 45 -9.68 13.17 -9.56
N PRO A 46 -9.25 14.23 -10.27
CA PRO A 46 -9.55 15.61 -9.89
C PRO A 46 -11.05 15.87 -9.71
N ALA A 47 -11.91 15.33 -10.59
CA ALA A 47 -13.35 15.48 -10.49
C ALA A 47 -13.96 14.87 -9.20
N MET A 48 -13.37 13.78 -8.69
CA MET A 48 -13.77 13.19 -7.40
C MET A 48 -13.43 14.13 -6.23
N PHE A 49 -12.30 14.84 -6.29
CA PHE A 49 -11.94 15.87 -5.30
C PHE A 49 -12.85 17.10 -5.40
N ASP A 50 -13.24 17.50 -6.61
CA ASP A 50 -14.17 18.60 -6.84
C ASP A 50 -15.56 18.29 -6.26
N ASP A 51 -16.11 17.09 -6.48
CA ASP A 51 -17.39 16.68 -5.86
C ASP A 51 -17.29 16.58 -4.33
N MET A 52 -16.24 15.95 -3.78
CA MET A 52 -16.01 15.93 -2.33
C MET A 52 -15.91 17.36 -1.74
N SER A 53 -15.31 18.30 -2.47
CA SER A 53 -15.24 19.71 -2.05
C SER A 53 -16.59 20.41 -2.11
N ALA A 54 -17.38 20.18 -3.17
CA ALA A 54 -18.73 20.71 -3.30
C ALA A 54 -19.70 20.16 -2.23
N ARG A 55 -19.48 18.92 -1.79
CA ARG A 55 -20.28 18.21 -0.76
C ARG A 55 -19.74 18.36 0.66
N LEU A 56 -18.58 19.01 0.84
CA LEU A 56 -17.83 19.03 2.10
C LEU A 56 -18.70 19.37 3.32
N ARG A 57 -19.58 20.39 3.19
CA ARG A 57 -20.47 20.82 4.27
C ARG A 57 -21.42 19.72 4.74
N ASP A 58 -21.97 18.95 3.81
CA ASP A 58 -22.94 17.91 4.13
C ASP A 58 -22.22 16.70 4.74
N ILE A 59 -21.08 16.32 4.14
CA ILE A 59 -20.21 15.23 4.63
C ILE A 59 -19.78 15.46 6.09
N ILE A 60 -19.41 16.69 6.49
CA ILE A 60 -18.94 16.97 7.86
C ILE A 60 -20.06 17.27 8.87
N THR A 61 -21.30 17.54 8.43
CA THR A 61 -22.41 17.88 9.33
C THR A 61 -23.41 16.75 9.53
N TYR A 62 -23.47 15.77 8.62
CA TYR A 62 -24.36 14.62 8.74
C TYR A 62 -23.65 13.40 9.35
N TYR A 63 -24.39 12.67 10.19
CA TYR A 63 -23.98 11.31 10.54
C TYR A 63 -24.04 10.43 9.29
N PRO A 64 -23.10 9.47 9.16
CA PRO A 64 -23.13 8.53 8.06
C PRO A 64 -24.33 7.59 8.18
N SER A 65 -24.69 6.97 7.05
CA SER A 65 -25.63 5.84 6.99
C SER A 65 -25.21 4.69 7.91
N SER A 66 -26.12 3.74 8.12
CA SER A 66 -25.77 2.52 8.86
C SER A 66 -24.61 1.78 8.19
N ALA A 67 -23.79 1.10 9.00
CA ALA A 67 -22.70 0.29 8.49
C ALA A 67 -23.20 -0.79 7.50
N ASP A 68 -24.42 -1.30 7.68
CA ASP A 68 -25.05 -2.26 6.77
C ASP A 68 -25.34 -1.65 5.39
N THR A 69 -25.81 -0.40 5.32
CA THR A 69 -26.03 0.31 4.05
C THR A 69 -24.73 0.52 3.29
N ILE A 70 -23.69 1.02 3.98
CA ILE A 70 -22.37 1.28 3.36
C ILE A 70 -21.71 -0.05 2.94
N THR A 71 -21.86 -1.10 3.76
CA THR A 71 -21.36 -2.45 3.44
C THR A 71 -22.10 -3.03 2.24
N ALA A 72 -23.42 -2.86 2.14
CA ALA A 72 -24.20 -3.34 1.00
C ALA A 72 -23.78 -2.67 -0.32
N GLU A 73 -23.57 -1.36 -0.32
CA GLU A 73 -23.09 -0.63 -1.51
C GLU A 73 -21.70 -1.11 -1.94
N LEU A 74 -20.74 -1.20 -1.01
CA LEU A 74 -19.40 -1.74 -1.31
C LEU A 74 -19.47 -3.20 -1.80
N CYS A 75 -20.32 -4.02 -1.20
CA CYS A 75 -20.49 -5.42 -1.58
C CYS A 75 -21.13 -5.59 -2.97
N SER A 76 -22.01 -4.67 -3.37
CA SER A 76 -22.54 -4.60 -4.73
C SER A 76 -21.42 -4.36 -5.75
N LEU A 77 -20.51 -3.42 -5.47
CA LEU A 77 -19.34 -3.15 -6.32
C LEU A 77 -18.35 -4.32 -6.37
N LEU A 78 -18.10 -4.97 -5.23
CA LEU A 78 -17.15 -6.07 -5.12
C LEU A 78 -17.72 -7.45 -5.50
N GLN A 79 -19.02 -7.54 -5.78
CA GLN A 79 -19.75 -8.81 -5.99
C GLN A 79 -19.56 -9.80 -4.82
N LEU A 80 -19.66 -9.30 -3.59
CA LEU A 80 -19.53 -10.07 -2.34
C LEU A 80 -20.88 -10.15 -1.59
N PRO A 81 -21.14 -11.19 -0.80
CA PRO A 81 -22.31 -11.24 0.09
C PRO A 81 -22.08 -10.34 1.33
N PRO A 82 -22.96 -9.36 1.64
CA PRO A 82 -22.75 -8.44 2.76
C PRO A 82 -22.54 -9.11 4.12
N GLN A 83 -23.19 -10.25 4.37
CA GLN A 83 -23.03 -11.02 5.59
C GLN A 83 -21.59 -11.50 5.84
N CYS A 84 -20.82 -11.73 4.77
CA CYS A 84 -19.43 -12.18 4.78
C CYS A 84 -18.41 -11.04 5.01
N VAL A 85 -18.86 -9.79 5.07
CA VAL A 85 -17.99 -8.61 5.14
C VAL A 85 -18.13 -7.89 6.48
N ALA A 86 -17.01 -7.39 7.01
CA ALA A 86 -17.01 -6.42 8.10
C ALA A 86 -16.08 -5.25 7.75
N MET A 87 -16.62 -4.03 7.68
CA MET A 87 -15.89 -2.82 7.35
C MET A 87 -15.41 -2.08 8.61
N GLY A 88 -14.19 -1.54 8.60
CA GLY A 88 -13.63 -0.77 9.71
C GLY A 88 -12.89 0.49 9.26
N ASN A 89 -12.38 1.27 10.21
CA ASN A 89 -11.61 2.52 10.00
C ASN A 89 -10.18 2.28 9.45
N GLY A 90 -10.11 1.48 8.39
CA GLY A 90 -8.89 0.93 7.83
C GLY A 90 -8.53 -0.42 8.42
N SER A 91 -7.72 -1.18 7.67
CA SER A 91 -7.31 -2.53 8.03
C SER A 91 -6.63 -2.63 9.41
N THR A 92 -5.94 -1.58 9.88
CA THR A 92 -5.32 -1.51 11.21
C THR A 92 -6.31 -1.74 12.36
N GLU A 93 -7.51 -1.17 12.30
CA GLU A 93 -8.54 -1.38 13.34
C GLU A 93 -9.04 -2.83 13.32
N LEU A 94 -9.18 -3.42 12.13
CA LEU A 94 -9.56 -4.81 11.98
C LEU A 94 -8.46 -5.76 12.48
N ILE A 95 -7.18 -5.42 12.35
CA ILE A 95 -6.06 -6.17 12.98
C ILE A 95 -6.23 -6.16 14.52
N THR A 96 -6.57 -5.01 15.11
CA THR A 96 -6.84 -4.90 16.55
C THR A 96 -8.01 -5.79 16.98
N TRP A 97 -9.12 -5.81 16.24
CA TRP A 97 -10.25 -6.69 16.57
C TRP A 97 -9.98 -8.17 16.30
N ILE A 98 -9.27 -8.52 15.24
CA ILE A 98 -8.80 -9.90 14.99
C ILE A 98 -7.95 -10.37 16.18
N ASP A 99 -7.01 -9.55 16.62
CA ASP A 99 -6.17 -9.86 17.77
C ASP A 99 -7.01 -10.07 19.05
N HIS A 100 -7.85 -9.11 19.44
CA HIS A 100 -8.63 -9.21 20.68
C HIS A 100 -9.67 -10.33 20.71
N LEU A 101 -10.24 -10.72 19.56
CA LEU A 101 -11.39 -11.64 19.50
C LEU A 101 -11.02 -13.07 19.07
N LEU A 102 -9.94 -13.23 18.31
CA LEU A 102 -9.64 -14.48 17.60
C LEU A 102 -8.25 -15.04 17.95
N VAL A 103 -7.28 -14.20 18.31
CA VAL A 103 -5.96 -14.65 18.76
C VAL A 103 -5.96 -14.85 20.27
N ARG A 104 -5.83 -16.10 20.71
CA ARG A 104 -5.80 -16.45 22.14
C ARG A 104 -4.41 -16.31 22.75
N GLU A 105 -3.48 -17.17 22.33
CA GLU A 105 -2.17 -17.32 22.97
C GLU A 105 -1.00 -16.92 22.06
N SER A 106 -1.10 -17.26 20.77
CA SER A 106 0.02 -17.19 19.84
C SER A 106 -0.41 -17.06 18.39
N LEU A 107 0.46 -16.43 17.60
CA LEU A 107 0.37 -16.34 16.15
C LEU A 107 1.76 -16.42 15.51
N ALA A 108 1.81 -17.04 14.33
CA ALA A 108 3.01 -17.14 13.52
C ALA A 108 2.98 -16.06 12.43
N ILE A 109 4.14 -15.47 12.15
CA ILE A 109 4.25 -14.33 11.24
C ILE A 109 5.60 -14.37 10.50
N PRO A 110 5.61 -14.28 9.15
CA PRO A 110 6.84 -14.07 8.39
C PRO A 110 7.44 -12.68 8.68
N VAL A 111 8.75 -12.58 8.82
CA VAL A 111 9.47 -11.30 9.00
C VAL A 111 10.59 -11.17 7.97
N PRO A 112 10.77 -9.99 7.32
CA PRO A 112 10.12 -8.72 7.62
C PRO A 112 8.69 -8.62 7.07
N THR A 113 7.81 -7.93 7.80
CA THR A 113 6.43 -7.67 7.38
C THR A 113 5.92 -6.30 7.87
N PHE A 114 4.60 -6.07 7.82
CA PHE A 114 3.95 -4.88 8.34
C PHE A 114 3.88 -4.95 9.87
N GLY A 115 4.52 -3.99 10.55
CA GLY A 115 4.73 -4.00 12.01
C GLY A 115 3.47 -4.23 12.84
N ARG A 116 2.28 -3.77 12.42
CA ARG A 116 1.06 -4.00 13.22
C ARG A 116 0.77 -5.48 13.47
N TRP A 117 1.17 -6.39 12.57
CA TRP A 117 1.04 -7.83 12.81
C TRP A 117 1.93 -8.32 13.96
N THR A 118 3.12 -7.73 14.19
CA THR A 118 3.97 -8.04 15.35
C THR A 118 3.61 -7.24 16.59
N ASP A 119 3.30 -5.96 16.43
CA ASP A 119 3.22 -4.99 17.53
C ASP A 119 1.92 -5.17 18.34
N GLN A 120 0.78 -5.32 17.66
CA GLN A 120 -0.54 -5.54 18.27
C GLN A 120 -0.57 -6.74 19.25
N PRO A 121 -0.14 -7.96 18.87
CA PRO A 121 -0.15 -9.09 19.80
C PRO A 121 0.91 -8.97 20.91
N MET A 122 2.05 -8.29 20.68
CA MET A 122 3.01 -8.01 21.75
C MET A 122 2.42 -7.05 22.79
N GLU A 123 1.74 -5.99 22.35
CA GLU A 123 1.02 -5.05 23.21
C GLU A 123 -0.09 -5.73 24.05
N THR A 124 -0.69 -6.82 23.53
CA THR A 124 -1.69 -7.62 24.26
C THR A 124 -1.12 -8.86 24.97
N GLY A 125 0.20 -8.98 25.06
CA GLY A 125 0.90 -10.01 25.86
C GLY A 125 0.95 -11.41 25.24
N LYS A 126 0.70 -11.54 23.93
CA LYS A 126 0.67 -12.82 23.21
C LYS A 126 2.02 -13.19 22.63
N ARG A 127 2.23 -14.49 22.39
CA ARG A 127 3.45 -15.02 21.80
C ARG A 127 3.46 -14.79 20.29
N VAL A 128 4.47 -14.07 19.80
CA VAL A 128 4.71 -13.88 18.35
C VAL A 128 5.79 -14.84 17.89
N ASP A 129 5.42 -15.86 17.13
CA ASP A 129 6.33 -16.85 16.57
C ASP A 129 6.82 -16.38 15.18
N MET A 130 7.99 -15.74 15.15
CA MET A 130 8.52 -15.09 13.93
C MET A 130 9.24 -16.08 13.02
N PHE A 131 8.81 -16.16 11.76
CA PHE A 131 9.45 -16.95 10.71
C PHE A 131 10.36 -16.05 9.83
N PRO A 132 11.70 -16.18 9.89
CA PRO A 132 12.59 -15.26 9.19
C PRO A 132 12.70 -15.58 7.68
N LEU A 133 12.22 -14.66 6.86
CA LEU A 133 12.40 -14.65 5.41
C LEU A 133 13.86 -14.33 5.07
N GLN A 134 14.51 -15.20 4.28
CA GLN A 134 15.94 -15.10 4.03
C GLN A 134 16.26 -14.18 2.84
N GLU A 135 17.20 -13.23 3.03
CA GLU A 135 17.68 -12.36 1.94
C GLU A 135 18.25 -13.18 0.77
N SER A 136 18.93 -14.29 1.07
CA SER A 136 19.51 -15.22 0.07
C SER A 136 18.46 -15.85 -0.86
N SER A 137 17.21 -15.94 -0.40
CA SER A 137 16.06 -16.45 -1.17
C SER A 137 15.18 -15.30 -1.70
N GLY A 138 15.70 -14.07 -1.73
CA GLY A 138 14.94 -12.89 -2.19
C GLY A 138 13.80 -12.50 -1.26
N PHE A 139 13.83 -12.90 0.02
CA PHE A 139 12.72 -12.83 0.98
C PHE A 139 11.47 -13.65 0.60
N ALA A 140 11.58 -14.61 -0.32
CA ALA A 140 10.47 -15.50 -0.68
C ALA A 140 9.97 -16.32 0.53
N LEU A 141 8.65 -16.40 0.69
CA LEU A 141 8.00 -17.21 1.71
C LEU A 141 7.78 -18.64 1.20
N ASP A 142 8.54 -19.59 1.73
CA ASP A 142 8.27 -21.02 1.55
C ASP A 142 7.13 -21.45 2.50
N LEU A 143 5.98 -21.78 1.92
CA LEU A 143 4.78 -22.17 2.67
C LEU A 143 4.90 -23.55 3.34
N ALA A 144 5.74 -24.46 2.83
CA ALA A 144 5.97 -25.76 3.44
C ALA A 144 6.85 -25.61 4.70
N GLN A 145 7.97 -24.90 4.58
CA GLN A 145 8.83 -24.58 5.73
C GLN A 145 8.08 -23.75 6.79
N TYR A 146 7.21 -22.84 6.36
CA TYR A 146 6.38 -22.05 7.27
C TYR A 146 5.32 -22.90 7.99
N ALA A 147 4.68 -23.85 7.29
CA ALA A 147 3.78 -24.82 7.91
C ALA A 147 4.52 -25.69 8.95
N GLU A 148 5.69 -26.25 8.60
CA GLU A 148 6.54 -27.01 9.52
C GLU A 148 6.92 -26.20 10.77
N PHE A 149 7.30 -24.93 10.59
CA PHE A 149 7.58 -24.00 11.69
C PHE A 149 6.37 -23.81 12.60
N ILE A 150 5.18 -23.56 12.05
CA ILE A 150 3.94 -23.42 12.83
C ILE A 150 3.67 -24.68 13.66
N ARG A 151 3.83 -25.88 13.08
CA ARG A 151 3.68 -27.16 13.79
C ARG A 151 4.71 -27.31 14.90
N ALA A 152 5.98 -27.06 14.63
CA ALA A 152 7.08 -27.19 15.60
C ALA A 152 6.95 -26.21 16.78
N ARG A 153 6.35 -25.03 16.55
CA ARG A 153 6.07 -24.02 17.59
C ARG A 153 4.76 -24.26 18.34
N GLY A 154 3.91 -25.17 17.88
CA GLY A 154 2.56 -25.39 18.43
C GLY A 154 1.66 -24.15 18.29
N THR A 155 1.90 -23.32 17.28
CA THR A 155 1.21 -22.04 17.10
C THR A 155 -0.16 -22.26 16.48
N ARG A 156 -1.18 -21.51 16.94
CA ARG A 156 -2.58 -21.76 16.57
C ARG A 156 -3.18 -20.77 15.57
N VAL A 157 -2.50 -19.67 15.30
CA VAL A 157 -2.87 -18.67 14.30
C VAL A 157 -1.73 -18.46 13.31
N ALA A 158 -2.01 -18.35 12.01
CA ALA A 158 -1.02 -18.03 10.98
C ALA A 158 -1.38 -16.73 10.25
N VAL A 159 -0.40 -15.86 10.02
CA VAL A 159 -0.55 -14.65 9.19
C VAL A 159 0.27 -14.79 7.91
N ILE A 160 -0.29 -14.37 6.77
CA ILE A 160 0.39 -14.21 5.49
C ILE A 160 -0.01 -12.84 4.92
N CYS A 161 0.94 -11.99 4.53
CA CYS A 161 0.66 -10.80 3.74
C CYS A 161 0.96 -11.09 2.27
N ASN A 162 0.02 -10.82 1.36
CA ASN A 162 0.18 -11.09 -0.07
C ASN A 162 -0.44 -9.95 -0.93
N PRO A 163 0.35 -9.12 -1.63
CA PRO A 163 1.81 -9.02 -1.57
C PRO A 163 2.32 -8.60 -0.18
N ASN A 164 3.49 -9.10 0.23
CA ASN A 164 4.09 -8.74 1.52
C ASN A 164 4.67 -7.31 1.52
N ASN A 165 4.83 -6.72 2.70
CA ASN A 165 5.37 -5.39 2.91
C ASN A 165 6.46 -5.47 3.98
N PRO A 166 7.74 -5.33 3.66
CA PRO A 166 8.23 -4.29 2.75
C PRO A 166 8.72 -4.78 1.39
N ASP A 167 8.98 -6.08 1.24
CA ASP A 167 9.65 -6.71 0.08
C ASP A 167 8.82 -6.66 -1.20
N GLY A 168 7.50 -6.81 -1.10
CA GLY A 168 6.59 -6.86 -2.25
C GLY A 168 6.40 -8.27 -2.82
N GLY A 169 6.97 -9.28 -2.18
CA GLY A 169 6.88 -10.68 -2.57
C GLY A 169 5.44 -11.19 -2.64
N PHE A 170 5.23 -12.14 -3.55
CA PHE A 170 3.90 -12.60 -3.94
C PHE A 170 3.82 -14.12 -3.97
N LEU A 171 2.67 -14.63 -3.55
CA LEU A 171 2.28 -16.02 -3.61
C LEU A 171 1.05 -16.16 -4.49
N HIS A 172 1.11 -17.11 -5.43
CA HIS A 172 -0.04 -17.45 -6.26
C HIS A 172 -1.19 -18.02 -5.42
N LYS A 173 -2.42 -17.69 -5.81
CA LYS A 173 -3.68 -18.15 -5.19
C LYS A 173 -3.69 -19.65 -4.90
N HIS A 174 -3.26 -20.49 -5.84
CA HIS A 174 -3.26 -21.95 -5.67
C HIS A 174 -2.37 -22.42 -4.51
N ALA A 175 -1.22 -21.79 -4.29
CA ALA A 175 -0.30 -22.14 -3.21
C ALA A 175 -0.86 -21.71 -1.84
N ILE A 176 -1.52 -20.56 -1.78
CA ILE A 176 -2.23 -20.10 -0.57
C ILE A 176 -3.40 -21.05 -0.25
N VAL A 177 -4.15 -21.52 -1.26
CA VAL A 177 -5.21 -22.53 -1.08
C VAL A 177 -4.67 -23.83 -0.51
N GLN A 178 -3.59 -24.36 -1.09
CA GLN A 178 -2.92 -25.57 -0.57
C GLN A 178 -2.45 -25.41 0.89
N PHE A 179 -1.92 -24.23 1.25
CA PHE A 179 -1.56 -23.93 2.63
C PHE A 179 -2.79 -23.84 3.56
N MET A 180 -3.89 -23.20 3.13
CA MET A 180 -5.14 -23.15 3.90
C MET A 180 -5.71 -24.55 4.16
N ASP A 181 -5.63 -25.44 3.19
CA ASP A 181 -6.13 -26.82 3.31
C ASP A 181 -5.21 -27.68 4.20
N ALA A 182 -3.88 -27.55 4.06
CA ALA A 182 -2.90 -28.23 4.92
C ALA A 182 -2.87 -27.73 6.37
N MET A 183 -3.40 -26.53 6.62
CA MET A 183 -3.46 -25.89 7.94
C MET A 183 -4.91 -25.68 8.42
N ALA A 184 -5.86 -26.44 7.87
CA ALA A 184 -7.29 -26.31 8.16
C ALA A 184 -7.67 -26.54 9.63
N ASP A 185 -6.83 -27.21 10.43
CA ASP A 185 -7.04 -27.39 11.87
C ASP A 185 -6.61 -26.19 12.73
N LEU A 186 -5.96 -25.15 12.17
CA LEU A 186 -5.60 -23.94 12.92
C LEU A 186 -6.85 -23.18 13.43
N ASP A 187 -6.71 -22.48 14.55
CA ASP A 187 -7.78 -21.64 15.11
C ASP A 187 -8.11 -20.47 14.16
N LEU A 188 -7.10 -19.93 13.45
CA LEU A 188 -7.27 -18.86 12.46
C LEU A 188 -6.11 -18.83 11.43
N ILE A 189 -6.43 -18.57 10.17
CA ILE A 189 -5.49 -18.16 9.12
C ILE A 189 -5.92 -16.77 8.64
N VAL A 190 -4.99 -15.82 8.63
CA VAL A 190 -5.23 -14.46 8.13
C VAL A 190 -4.39 -14.17 6.90
N ILE A 191 -5.05 -13.78 5.82
CA ILE A 191 -4.41 -13.35 4.58
C ILE A 191 -4.62 -11.84 4.41
N ASP A 192 -3.56 -11.05 4.56
CA ASP A 192 -3.58 -9.61 4.35
C ASP A 192 -3.30 -9.28 2.87
N GLU A 193 -4.38 -9.06 2.14
CA GLU A 193 -4.41 -8.72 0.71
C GLU A 193 -4.39 -7.20 0.47
N SER A 194 -3.96 -6.38 1.44
CA SER A 194 -3.97 -4.91 1.39
C SER A 194 -3.29 -4.22 0.18
N PHE A 195 -2.55 -4.95 -0.64
CA PHE A 195 -1.84 -4.44 -1.81
C PHE A 195 -2.17 -5.21 -3.10
N LEU A 196 -3.11 -6.15 -3.06
CA LEU A 196 -3.34 -7.13 -4.13
C LEU A 196 -3.88 -6.50 -5.41
N GLU A 197 -4.54 -5.35 -5.34
CA GLU A 197 -5.03 -4.63 -6.52
C GLU A 197 -3.89 -4.10 -7.42
N PHE A 198 -2.68 -3.98 -6.88
CA PHE A 198 -1.47 -3.66 -7.64
C PHE A 198 -0.80 -4.88 -8.28
N ALA A 199 -1.25 -6.10 -7.98
CA ALA A 199 -0.70 -7.33 -8.54
C ALA A 199 -1.17 -7.55 -9.99
N ASP A 200 -0.27 -8.08 -10.80
CA ASP A 200 -0.45 -8.45 -12.21
C ASP A 200 0.14 -9.83 -12.57
N ALA A 201 0.66 -10.57 -11.58
CA ALA A 201 1.20 -11.93 -11.76
C ALA A 201 0.14 -12.98 -12.13
N GLU A 202 -1.14 -12.75 -11.81
CA GLU A 202 -2.26 -13.60 -12.22
C GLU A 202 -3.57 -12.78 -12.30
N ALA A 203 -4.56 -13.25 -13.06
CA ALA A 203 -5.78 -12.49 -13.35
C ALA A 203 -6.73 -12.37 -12.14
N GLU A 204 -6.84 -13.43 -11.34
CA GLU A 204 -7.69 -13.49 -10.14
C GLU A 204 -6.87 -13.92 -8.91
N PRO A 205 -5.98 -13.05 -8.39
CA PRO A 205 -5.03 -13.42 -7.33
C PRO A 205 -5.66 -13.61 -5.95
N SER A 206 -6.96 -13.34 -5.80
CA SER A 206 -7.59 -13.25 -4.49
C SER A 206 -8.17 -14.57 -3.97
N VAL A 207 -7.98 -14.80 -2.67
CA VAL A 207 -8.59 -15.88 -1.89
C VAL A 207 -9.86 -15.45 -1.12
N VAL A 208 -10.49 -14.30 -1.40
CA VAL A 208 -11.74 -13.89 -0.71
C VAL A 208 -12.86 -14.94 -0.83
N GLN A 209 -12.99 -15.61 -1.98
CA GLN A 209 -13.98 -16.67 -2.19
C GLN A 209 -13.69 -17.88 -1.29
N GLU A 210 -12.42 -18.24 -1.16
CA GLU A 210 -11.93 -19.34 -0.33
C GLU A 210 -12.15 -19.07 1.18
N ALA A 211 -12.04 -17.81 1.59
CA ALA A 211 -12.26 -17.36 2.96
C ALA A 211 -13.74 -17.39 3.39
N MET A 212 -14.67 -17.16 2.44
CA MET A 212 -16.10 -17.29 2.71
C MET A 212 -16.54 -18.75 2.95
N LEU A 213 -15.80 -19.71 2.40
CA LEU A 213 -16.09 -21.14 2.50
C LEU A 213 -15.44 -21.83 3.72
N ARG A 214 -14.39 -21.25 4.30
CA ARG A 214 -13.62 -21.87 5.40
C ARG A 214 -13.98 -21.31 6.77
N PRO A 215 -14.10 -22.15 7.81
CA PRO A 215 -14.57 -21.75 9.15
C PRO A 215 -13.56 -20.87 9.91
N ASN A 216 -12.29 -20.88 9.51
CA ASN A 216 -11.13 -20.34 10.21
C ASN A 216 -10.27 -19.40 9.34
N VAL A 217 -10.76 -18.91 8.20
CA VAL A 217 -9.99 -18.01 7.31
C VAL A 217 -10.59 -16.60 7.31
N ILE A 218 -9.71 -15.60 7.40
CA ILE A 218 -10.05 -14.18 7.20
C ILE A 218 -9.12 -13.60 6.13
N VAL A 219 -9.70 -12.89 5.17
CA VAL A 219 -8.98 -12.04 4.22
C VAL A 219 -9.15 -10.58 4.62
N LEU A 220 -8.07 -9.83 4.68
CA LEU A 220 -8.05 -8.41 5.04
C LEU A 220 -7.70 -7.54 3.83
N ARG A 221 -8.46 -6.46 3.61
CA ARG A 221 -8.31 -5.52 2.50
C ARG A 221 -8.27 -4.07 2.98
N SER A 222 -7.51 -3.23 2.27
CA SER A 222 -7.21 -1.87 2.70
C SER A 222 -7.45 -0.88 1.56
N LEU A 223 -8.59 -0.19 1.63
CA LEU A 223 -9.08 0.69 0.58
C LEU A 223 -8.36 2.06 0.55
N GLY A 224 -7.76 2.49 1.66
CA GLY A 224 -6.94 3.70 1.65
C GLY A 224 -5.75 3.62 0.68
N LYS A 225 -5.14 2.43 0.51
CA LYS A 225 -3.90 2.26 -0.28
C LYS A 225 -4.16 2.35 -1.79
N ASN A 226 -5.07 1.54 -2.31
CA ASN A 226 -5.40 1.44 -3.73
C ASN A 226 -6.21 2.64 -4.25
N PHE A 227 -7.02 3.28 -3.40
CA PHE A 227 -7.72 4.52 -3.76
C PHE A 227 -6.98 5.82 -3.40
N GLY A 228 -5.76 5.75 -2.86
CA GLY A 228 -4.98 6.96 -2.50
C GLY A 228 -5.54 7.80 -1.34
N LEU A 229 -6.51 7.28 -0.59
CA LEU A 229 -7.34 8.01 0.37
C LEU A 229 -7.04 7.63 1.84
N HIS A 230 -5.76 7.64 2.22
CA HIS A 230 -5.29 7.19 3.55
C HIS A 230 -5.92 7.96 4.70
N GLY A 231 -6.22 9.24 4.51
CA GLY A 231 -6.82 10.12 5.52
C GLY A 231 -8.27 9.78 5.85
N ILE A 232 -9.01 9.16 4.93
CA ILE A 232 -10.43 8.81 5.12
C ILE A 232 -10.61 7.60 6.05
N ARG A 233 -9.56 6.80 6.29
CA ARG A 233 -9.58 5.65 7.21
C ARG A 233 -10.68 4.63 6.87
N PHE A 234 -10.47 3.79 5.85
CA PHE A 234 -11.43 2.74 5.50
C PHE A 234 -10.76 1.47 4.94
N GLY A 235 -11.39 0.33 5.23
CA GLY A 235 -10.94 -1.01 4.87
C GLY A 235 -11.96 -2.04 5.33
N TYR A 236 -11.78 -3.30 4.93
CA TYR A 236 -12.73 -4.36 5.25
C TYR A 236 -12.03 -5.71 5.39
N LEU A 237 -12.69 -6.65 6.03
CA LEU A 237 -12.35 -8.07 5.97
C LEU A 237 -13.46 -8.85 5.29
N VAL A 238 -13.09 -9.99 4.70
CA VAL A 238 -13.98 -10.99 4.13
C VAL A 238 -13.72 -12.32 4.84
N ALA A 239 -14.77 -12.98 5.28
CA ALA A 239 -14.73 -14.28 5.93
C ALA A 239 -16.07 -15.00 5.76
N ASN A 240 -16.21 -16.23 6.26
CA ASN A 240 -17.53 -16.83 6.40
C ASN A 240 -18.46 -15.94 7.28
N PRO A 241 -19.80 -16.04 7.13
CA PRO A 241 -20.75 -15.16 7.81
C PRO A 241 -20.64 -15.16 9.36
N ALA A 242 -20.20 -16.26 9.97
CA ALA A 242 -20.08 -16.37 11.43
C ALA A 242 -18.83 -15.65 11.96
N LEU A 243 -17.68 -15.76 11.28
CA LEU A 243 -16.48 -15.00 11.61
C LEU A 243 -16.67 -13.50 11.33
N ALA A 244 -17.18 -13.15 10.15
CA ALA A 244 -17.47 -11.77 9.79
C ALA A 244 -18.47 -11.13 10.76
N GLY A 245 -19.53 -11.86 11.12
CA GLY A 245 -20.50 -11.46 12.14
C GLY A 245 -19.89 -11.21 13.52
N ARG A 246 -18.97 -12.07 13.98
CA ARG A 246 -18.29 -11.91 15.29
C ARG A 246 -17.42 -10.64 15.36
N VAL A 247 -16.72 -10.30 14.28
CA VAL A 247 -15.96 -9.03 14.23
C VAL A 247 -16.94 -7.86 14.12
N ARG A 248 -17.95 -7.94 13.24
CA ARG A 248 -18.95 -6.89 13.02
C ARG A 248 -19.73 -6.53 14.29
N SER A 249 -20.02 -7.48 15.17
CA SER A 249 -20.71 -7.24 16.45
C SER A 249 -19.89 -6.47 17.49
N MET A 250 -18.57 -6.35 17.29
CA MET A 250 -17.65 -5.64 18.20
C MET A 250 -17.26 -4.25 17.70
N LEU A 251 -17.57 -3.93 16.44
CA LEU A 251 -17.33 -2.60 15.88
C LEU A 251 -18.29 -1.57 16.51
N PRO A 252 -17.83 -0.34 16.80
CA PRO A 252 -18.69 0.73 17.30
C PRO A 252 -19.90 1.04 16.40
N LYS A 253 -20.97 1.57 16.98
CA LYS A 253 -22.02 2.22 16.17
C LYS A 253 -21.44 3.47 15.52
N TRP A 254 -21.81 3.72 14.26
CA TRP A 254 -21.22 4.78 13.43
C TRP A 254 -19.68 4.71 13.34
N ASN A 255 -19.13 3.50 13.29
CA ASN A 255 -17.68 3.30 13.14
C ASN A 255 -17.16 3.92 11.84
N LEU A 256 -17.79 3.61 10.71
CA LEU A 256 -17.46 4.23 9.42
C LEU A 256 -17.83 5.71 9.44
N ASN A 257 -16.98 6.54 8.83
CA ASN A 257 -17.17 7.98 8.75
C ASN A 257 -17.81 8.41 7.41
N SER A 258 -18.40 9.60 7.37
CA SER A 258 -19.16 10.12 6.22
C SER A 258 -18.31 10.33 4.96
N PHE A 259 -17.00 10.54 5.07
CA PHE A 259 -16.11 10.56 3.90
C PHE A 259 -15.95 9.16 3.28
N ALA A 260 -15.86 8.11 4.10
CA ALA A 260 -15.76 6.73 3.62
C ALA A 260 -17.06 6.30 2.92
N GLU A 261 -18.21 6.70 3.45
CA GLU A 261 -19.51 6.54 2.78
C GLU A 261 -19.54 7.25 1.41
N HIS A 262 -19.24 8.55 1.39
CA HIS A 262 -19.30 9.36 0.17
C HIS A 262 -18.43 8.76 -0.95
N VAL A 263 -17.22 8.31 -0.62
CA VAL A 263 -16.34 7.62 -1.55
C VAL A 263 -16.94 6.31 -2.04
N VAL A 264 -17.46 5.46 -1.15
CA VAL A 264 -18.06 4.16 -1.52
C VAL A 264 -19.20 4.33 -2.53
N PHE A 265 -20.10 5.29 -2.31
CA PHE A 265 -21.22 5.56 -3.24
C PHE A 265 -20.78 6.19 -4.58
N MET A 266 -19.65 6.88 -4.61
CA MET A 266 -19.07 7.49 -5.81
C MET A 266 -18.32 6.46 -6.69
N LEU A 267 -17.74 5.40 -6.09
CA LEU A 267 -16.91 4.42 -6.83
C LEU A 267 -17.62 3.76 -8.02
N LYS A 268 -18.95 3.62 -7.97
CA LYS A 268 -19.77 3.05 -9.06
C LYS A 268 -19.62 3.80 -10.39
N GLU A 269 -19.29 5.09 -10.34
CA GLU A 269 -19.17 5.98 -11.51
C GLU A 269 -17.73 6.06 -12.04
N HIS A 270 -16.72 5.61 -11.28
CA HIS A 270 -15.29 5.75 -11.62
C HIS A 270 -14.52 4.42 -11.76
N GLY A 271 -15.22 3.31 -11.98
CA GLY A 271 -14.60 1.99 -12.14
C GLY A 271 -13.58 1.93 -13.29
N SER A 272 -13.77 2.72 -14.36
CA SER A 272 -12.88 2.73 -15.52
C SER A 272 -11.55 3.44 -15.22
N GLU A 273 -11.62 4.59 -14.54
CA GLU A 273 -10.49 5.42 -14.14
C GLU A 273 -9.70 4.73 -13.02
N TYR A 274 -10.40 4.05 -12.10
CA TYR A 274 -9.76 3.19 -11.12
C TYR A 274 -8.95 2.06 -11.79
N ALA A 275 -9.54 1.32 -12.73
CA ALA A 275 -8.82 0.27 -13.45
C ALA A 275 -7.61 0.80 -14.24
N GLN A 276 -7.75 1.95 -14.90
CA GLN A 276 -6.64 2.64 -15.59
C GLN A 276 -5.54 3.08 -14.63
N SER A 277 -5.89 3.61 -13.45
CA SER A 277 -4.94 4.02 -12.42
C SER A 277 -4.04 2.87 -11.96
N LEU A 278 -4.61 1.68 -11.74
CA LEU A 278 -3.87 0.47 -11.36
C LEU A 278 -2.94 0.00 -12.49
N GLN A 279 -3.39 0.03 -13.74
CA GLN A 279 -2.56 -0.28 -14.90
C GLN A 279 -1.36 0.67 -15.02
N GLN A 280 -1.56 1.96 -14.74
CA GLN A 280 -0.50 2.94 -14.77
C GLN A 280 0.52 2.72 -13.64
N VAL A 281 0.08 2.46 -12.40
CA VAL A 281 0.99 2.09 -11.29
C VAL A 281 1.81 0.84 -11.60
N ARG A 282 1.21 -0.19 -12.22
CA ARG A 282 1.92 -1.42 -12.62
C ARG A 282 3.03 -1.15 -13.63
N ARG A 283 2.78 -0.30 -14.63
CA ARG A 283 3.80 0.14 -15.61
C ARG A 283 4.91 0.95 -14.93
N ASP A 284 4.54 1.97 -14.15
CA ASP A 284 5.51 2.81 -13.45
C ASP A 284 6.38 2.02 -12.47
N ARG A 285 5.86 0.94 -11.86
CA ARG A 285 6.64 0.01 -11.03
C ARG A 285 7.77 -0.65 -11.80
N LEU A 286 7.51 -1.12 -13.03
CA LEU A 286 8.50 -1.77 -13.88
C LEU A 286 9.56 -0.75 -14.36
N ASP A 287 9.11 0.43 -14.79
CA ASP A 287 9.99 1.52 -15.23
C ASP A 287 10.88 2.03 -14.09
N MET A 288 10.33 2.16 -12.88
CA MET A 288 11.07 2.55 -11.68
C MET A 288 12.05 1.46 -11.24
N ALA A 289 11.67 0.18 -11.31
CA ALA A 289 12.57 -0.93 -11.00
C ALA A 289 13.76 -0.99 -11.97
N SER A 290 13.52 -0.77 -13.26
CA SER A 290 14.55 -0.68 -14.30
C SER A 290 15.52 0.48 -14.02
N GLN A 291 15.01 1.69 -13.76
CA GLN A 291 15.82 2.86 -13.46
C GLN A 291 16.66 2.68 -12.18
N LEU A 292 16.06 2.19 -11.08
CA LEU A 292 16.80 1.94 -9.84
C LEU A 292 17.86 0.84 -9.98
N SER A 293 17.60 -0.20 -10.78
CA SER A 293 18.56 -1.29 -11.04
C SER A 293 19.78 -0.84 -11.86
N SER A 294 19.73 0.34 -12.49
CA SER A 294 20.88 0.92 -13.21
C SER A 294 21.92 1.55 -12.29
N LEU A 295 21.59 1.80 -11.01
CA LEU A 295 22.48 2.43 -10.04
C LEU A 295 23.48 1.40 -9.45
N PRO A 296 24.81 1.63 -9.52
CA PRO A 296 25.81 0.63 -9.14
C PRO A 296 25.70 0.10 -7.70
N GLY A 297 25.47 -1.20 -7.55
CA GLY A 297 25.45 -1.87 -6.25
C GLY A 297 24.12 -1.80 -5.50
N LEU A 298 23.09 -1.15 -6.06
CA LEU A 298 21.71 -1.36 -5.60
C LEU A 298 21.27 -2.79 -5.96
N THR A 299 20.36 -3.33 -5.17
CA THR A 299 19.62 -4.55 -5.52
C THR A 299 18.14 -4.29 -5.30
N VAL A 300 17.38 -4.29 -6.38
CA VAL A 300 15.92 -4.09 -6.37
C VAL A 300 15.25 -5.47 -6.36
N TYR A 301 14.38 -5.71 -5.39
CA TYR A 301 13.63 -6.97 -5.30
C TYR A 301 12.34 -6.90 -6.12
N PRO A 302 11.93 -7.99 -6.81
CA PRO A 302 10.65 -8.04 -7.51
C PRO A 302 9.48 -7.78 -6.57
N SER A 303 8.47 -7.05 -7.05
CA SER A 303 7.31 -6.66 -6.24
C SER A 303 6.01 -6.75 -7.02
N GLN A 304 4.95 -7.17 -6.34
CA GLN A 304 3.57 -7.11 -6.80
C GLN A 304 2.73 -6.04 -6.06
N GLY A 305 3.34 -5.29 -5.13
CA GLY A 305 2.72 -4.11 -4.51
C GLY A 305 2.94 -2.82 -5.32
N ASN A 306 2.60 -1.66 -4.75
CA ASN A 306 2.91 -0.32 -5.29
C ASN A 306 4.19 0.28 -4.69
N PHE A 307 5.18 -0.55 -4.39
CA PHE A 307 6.46 -0.15 -3.83
C PHE A 307 7.53 -1.18 -4.21
N LEU A 308 8.80 -0.77 -4.15
CA LEU A 308 9.96 -1.60 -4.38
C LEU A 308 10.80 -1.65 -3.11
N PHE A 309 11.28 -2.84 -2.77
CA PHE A 309 12.28 -3.02 -1.73
C PHE A 309 13.66 -3.00 -2.37
N VAL A 310 14.58 -2.27 -1.74
CA VAL A 310 15.89 -1.97 -2.32
C VAL A 310 16.95 -2.15 -1.24
N ARG A 311 17.92 -3.03 -1.50
CA ARG A 311 19.16 -3.06 -0.72
C ARG A 311 20.15 -2.06 -1.30
N LEU A 312 20.72 -1.25 -0.43
CA LEU A 312 21.76 -0.26 -0.73
C LEU A 312 23.13 -0.92 -0.97
N PRO A 313 24.09 -0.20 -1.58
CA PRO A 313 25.46 -0.68 -1.72
C PRO A 313 26.14 -0.96 -0.38
N VAL A 314 27.19 -1.79 -0.40
CA VAL A 314 28.01 -2.07 0.79
C VAL A 314 28.63 -0.77 1.30
N GLY A 315 28.49 -0.50 2.61
CA GLY A 315 28.96 0.72 3.27
C GLY A 315 27.96 1.88 3.30
N ALA A 316 26.81 1.77 2.63
CA ALA A 316 25.75 2.76 2.71
C ALA A 316 24.74 2.43 3.84
N GLU A 317 24.55 3.36 4.76
CA GLU A 317 23.56 3.27 5.84
C GLU A 317 22.25 3.97 5.46
N GLY A 318 21.12 3.27 5.52
CA GLY A 318 19.82 3.77 5.04
C GLY A 318 19.27 4.94 5.84
N THR A 319 19.67 5.11 7.10
CA THR A 319 19.34 6.30 7.90
C THR A 319 20.07 7.54 7.37
N VAL A 320 21.35 7.41 7.02
CA VAL A 320 22.14 8.48 6.39
C VAL A 320 21.60 8.80 5.00
N VAL A 321 21.28 7.78 4.19
CA VAL A 321 20.66 7.98 2.87
C VAL A 321 19.31 8.68 2.99
N ARG A 322 18.45 8.26 3.91
CA ARG A 322 17.15 8.91 4.19
C ARG A 322 17.33 10.37 4.56
N ASP A 323 18.21 10.65 5.51
CA ASP A 323 18.39 12.01 6.05
C ASP A 323 18.95 12.94 4.97
N ARG A 324 19.93 12.49 4.17
CA ARG A 324 20.48 13.25 3.03
C ARG A 324 19.47 13.43 1.89
N MET A 325 18.71 12.39 1.51
CA MET A 325 17.65 12.52 0.50
C MET A 325 16.60 13.56 0.91
N LEU A 326 16.28 13.64 2.21
CA LEU A 326 15.34 14.60 2.74
C LEU A 326 15.90 16.03 2.79
N THR A 327 17.14 16.22 3.25
CA THR A 327 17.74 17.56 3.44
C THR A 327 18.33 18.15 2.15
N GLU A 328 18.95 17.33 1.29
CA GLU A 328 19.64 17.76 0.06
C GLU A 328 18.71 17.78 -1.16
N HIS A 329 17.68 16.91 -1.20
CA HIS A 329 16.82 16.74 -2.38
C HIS A 329 15.31 16.95 -2.12
N ARG A 330 14.90 17.14 -0.86
CA ARG A 330 13.48 17.20 -0.42
C ARG A 330 12.69 15.95 -0.83
N ILE A 331 13.28 14.77 -0.65
CA ILE A 331 12.69 13.47 -0.97
C ILE A 331 12.65 12.61 0.29
N LEU A 332 11.45 12.17 0.69
CA LEU A 332 11.24 11.32 1.85
C LEU A 332 11.21 9.84 1.43
N VAL A 333 12.15 9.03 1.92
CA VAL A 333 12.24 7.58 1.63
C VAL A 333 12.03 6.74 2.91
N ARG A 334 11.44 5.54 2.79
CA ARG A 334 11.24 4.65 3.94
C ARG A 334 12.46 3.76 4.16
N GLU A 335 13.37 4.23 4.99
CA GLU A 335 14.38 3.38 5.66
C GLU A 335 13.68 2.19 6.37
N CYS A 336 14.27 0.99 6.36
CA CYS A 336 13.63 -0.25 6.85
C CYS A 336 14.45 -1.02 7.89
N GLY A 337 15.51 -0.48 8.47
CA GLY A 337 16.29 -1.12 9.53
C GLY A 337 15.57 -1.23 10.87
N ASN A 338 14.55 -0.40 11.11
CA ASN A 338 13.65 -0.56 12.26
C ASN A 338 12.54 -1.62 12.05
N LYS A 339 12.52 -2.34 10.92
CA LYS A 339 11.65 -3.52 10.76
C LYS A 339 12.37 -4.78 11.26
N ILE A 340 11.70 -5.55 12.10
CA ILE A 340 12.15 -6.88 12.50
C ILE A 340 12.34 -7.74 11.24
N GLY A 341 13.45 -8.48 11.14
CA GLY A 341 13.81 -9.26 9.94
C GLY A 341 14.46 -8.47 8.80
N SER A 342 14.76 -7.18 8.99
CA SER A 342 15.43 -6.31 8.01
C SER A 342 16.72 -5.71 8.61
N SER A 343 17.46 -4.92 7.83
CA SER A 343 18.65 -4.19 8.31
C SER A 343 18.67 -2.75 7.77
N SER A 344 19.55 -1.91 8.34
CA SER A 344 19.71 -0.50 7.95
C SER A 344 20.08 -0.29 6.47
N ARG A 345 20.57 -1.33 5.78
CA ARG A 345 20.88 -1.27 4.34
C ARG A 345 19.65 -1.31 3.43
N PHE A 346 18.43 -1.40 3.97
CA PHE A 346 17.21 -1.54 3.18
C PHE A 346 16.34 -0.29 3.18
N LEU A 347 15.88 0.08 1.99
CA LEU A 347 14.82 1.06 1.77
C LEU A 347 13.59 0.39 1.16
N ARG A 348 12.40 0.92 1.44
CA ARG A 348 11.19 0.71 0.65
C ARG A 348 10.84 2.02 -0.03
N LEU A 349 10.66 1.97 -1.35
CA LEU A 349 10.40 3.14 -2.19
C LEU A 349 9.07 2.97 -2.90
N VAL A 350 8.11 3.86 -2.62
CA VAL A 350 6.76 3.83 -3.21
C VAL A 350 6.79 4.19 -4.69
N VAL A 351 5.97 3.53 -5.50
CA VAL A 351 5.86 3.84 -6.93
C VAL A 351 5.21 5.20 -7.12
N ARG A 352 5.86 6.06 -7.89
CA ARG A 352 5.50 7.47 -8.13
C ARG A 352 5.57 7.78 -9.63
N PRO A 353 4.99 8.90 -10.10
CA PRO A 353 5.09 9.33 -11.49
C PRO A 353 6.55 9.56 -11.93
N GLN A 354 6.82 9.40 -13.23
CA GLN A 354 8.18 9.45 -13.80
C GLN A 354 8.94 10.78 -13.58
N VAL A 355 8.25 11.88 -13.26
CA VAL A 355 8.90 13.14 -12.83
C VAL A 355 9.55 13.01 -11.45
N ASP A 356 8.87 12.36 -10.51
CA ASP A 356 9.38 12.11 -9.17
C ASP A 356 10.44 11.00 -9.16
N VAL A 357 10.24 9.94 -9.97
CA VAL A 357 11.21 8.84 -10.07
C VAL A 357 12.56 9.33 -10.60
N ARG A 358 12.58 10.21 -11.62
CA ARG A 358 13.83 10.83 -12.10
C ARG A 358 14.52 11.67 -11.03
N ARG A 359 13.76 12.38 -10.19
CA ARG A 359 14.32 13.14 -9.04
C ARG A 359 14.89 12.20 -7.97
N LEU A 360 14.20 11.10 -7.66
CA LEU A 360 14.67 10.06 -6.75
C LEU A 360 15.98 9.44 -7.23
N VAL A 361 16.06 9.03 -8.50
CA VAL A 361 17.23 8.37 -9.08
C VAL A 361 18.43 9.31 -9.09
N SER A 362 18.25 10.57 -9.52
CA SER A 362 19.32 11.59 -9.51
C SER A 362 19.78 11.92 -8.08
N GLY A 363 18.86 12.02 -7.11
CA GLY A 363 19.21 12.21 -5.71
C GLY A 363 19.97 11.03 -5.12
N LEU A 364 19.54 9.79 -5.39
CA LEU A 364 20.25 8.59 -4.94
C LEU A 364 21.64 8.49 -5.57
N GLU A 365 21.81 8.86 -6.84
CA GLU A 365 23.13 8.89 -7.49
C GLU A 365 24.09 9.87 -6.78
N GLN A 366 23.63 11.08 -6.48
CA GLN A 366 24.42 12.09 -5.77
C GLN A 366 24.70 11.71 -4.31
N VAL A 367 23.71 11.15 -3.60
CA VAL A 367 23.86 10.74 -2.20
C VAL A 367 24.81 9.55 -2.06
N LEU A 368 24.74 8.55 -2.95
CA LEU A 368 25.50 7.31 -2.84
C LEU A 368 26.91 7.37 -3.46
N TYR A 369 27.10 8.15 -4.53
CA TYR A 369 28.36 8.15 -5.29
C TYR A 369 29.05 9.53 -5.38
N GLY A 370 28.39 10.58 -4.89
CA GLY A 370 28.86 11.97 -5.01
C GLY A 370 28.75 12.53 -6.43
N THR A 371 29.04 13.82 -6.59
CA THR A 371 28.94 14.56 -7.86
C THR A 371 30.02 14.21 -8.90
N SER A 372 30.83 13.17 -8.67
CA SER A 372 32.02 12.86 -9.47
C SER A 372 31.77 11.94 -10.69
N ARG A 373 30.51 11.69 -11.09
CA ARG A 373 30.19 11.00 -12.36
C ARG A 373 29.16 11.76 -13.17
N ARG A 374 29.57 12.10 -14.40
CA ARG A 374 28.81 12.72 -15.50
C ARG A 374 28.30 14.15 -15.24
N GLY A 375 29.01 15.11 -15.83
CA GLY A 375 28.47 16.43 -16.11
C GLY A 375 27.37 16.36 -17.18
N ALA A 376 26.14 16.09 -16.74
CA ALA A 376 24.92 16.41 -17.48
C ALA A 376 24.22 17.53 -16.70
N ALA A 377 23.90 18.63 -17.39
CA ALA A 377 23.34 19.81 -16.73
C ALA A 377 21.98 19.49 -16.09
N VAL A 378 21.88 19.71 -14.78
CA VAL A 378 20.59 19.86 -14.10
C VAL A 378 20.00 21.18 -14.59
N PRO A 379 18.74 21.24 -15.07
CA PRO A 379 18.09 22.52 -15.37
C PRO A 379 17.92 23.30 -14.06
N GLU A 380 18.54 24.48 -13.96
CA GLU A 380 18.33 25.37 -12.83
C GLU A 380 16.89 25.94 -12.78
N LEU A 381 16.49 26.33 -11.58
CA LEU A 381 15.17 26.84 -11.27
C LEU A 381 14.93 28.20 -11.94
N GLY A 382 13.96 28.22 -12.85
CA GLY A 382 13.27 29.47 -13.20
C GLY A 382 12.41 29.92 -12.02
N ASN A 383 12.80 31.01 -11.35
CA ASN A 383 11.96 31.67 -10.34
C ASN A 383 10.65 32.15 -10.99
N GLY A 384 9.52 31.56 -10.62
CA GLY A 384 8.23 31.89 -11.23
C GLY A 384 7.10 30.95 -10.84
N THR A 385 6.69 30.97 -9.57
CA THR A 385 5.45 30.29 -9.14
C THR A 385 4.22 30.98 -9.71
N SER A 386 3.49 30.29 -10.60
CA SER A 386 2.02 30.38 -10.61
C SER A 386 1.40 29.16 -11.29
N TYR A 387 1.00 28.18 -10.49
CA TYR A 387 0.02 27.18 -10.92
C TYR A 387 -1.36 27.81 -10.78
N SER A 388 -1.97 28.20 -11.90
CA SER A 388 -3.37 28.62 -11.93
C SER A 388 -4.27 27.41 -12.09
N SER A 389 -5.10 27.15 -11.08
CA SER A 389 -6.24 26.23 -11.18
C SER A 389 -7.24 26.74 -12.23
N GLY A 390 -7.82 25.83 -13.02
CA GLY A 390 -8.64 26.22 -14.17
C GLY A 390 -9.93 26.96 -13.81
N THR A 391 -9.96 28.28 -14.06
CA THR A 391 -11.18 29.09 -14.11
C THR A 391 -11.22 29.88 -15.43
N ALA A 392 -11.74 29.26 -16.50
CA ALA A 392 -11.82 29.87 -17.82
C ALA A 392 -13.13 30.65 -18.03
N ALA A 393 -13.39 31.64 -17.17
CA ALA A 393 -14.42 32.66 -17.35
C ALA A 393 -14.06 33.90 -16.54
N VAL A 394 -14.25 35.10 -17.14
CA VAL A 394 -13.79 36.41 -16.63
C VAL A 394 -12.27 36.62 -16.75
N ASP A 395 -11.83 36.92 -17.98
CA ASP A 395 -10.94 38.07 -18.28
C ASP A 395 -10.83 38.25 -19.79
N ARG A 396 -11.96 38.61 -20.41
CA ARG A 396 -12.04 38.99 -21.82
C ARG A 396 -12.32 40.49 -21.95
N LEU A 397 -11.43 41.29 -21.36
CA LEU A 397 -11.30 42.74 -21.55
C LEU A 397 -9.86 43.14 -21.20
N VAL A 398 -9.37 44.25 -21.76
CA VAL A 398 -7.98 44.74 -21.61
C VAL A 398 -6.91 43.93 -22.36
N SER A 399 -7.03 43.91 -23.70
CA SER A 399 -5.88 43.68 -24.59
C SER A 399 -5.98 44.59 -25.83
N GLU A 400 -5.83 45.90 -25.61
CA GLU A 400 -5.62 46.87 -26.68
C GLU A 400 -4.35 47.70 -26.38
N THR A 401 -3.70 48.16 -27.46
CA THR A 401 -2.55 49.09 -27.50
C THR A 401 -1.13 48.57 -27.14
N ASN A 402 -0.49 48.00 -28.18
CA ASN A 402 0.72 48.51 -28.87
C ASN A 402 1.98 48.99 -28.10
N GLY A 403 3.15 48.59 -28.62
CA GLY A 403 4.41 49.37 -28.55
C GLY A 403 5.68 48.53 -28.31
N SER A 404 6.27 47.85 -29.30
CA SER A 404 7.24 48.34 -30.29
C SER A 404 8.67 48.62 -29.76
N GLY A 405 9.68 47.87 -30.24
CA GLY A 405 11.11 48.12 -29.94
C GLY A 405 12.12 47.19 -30.64
N MET A 406 12.68 47.63 -31.78
CA MET A 406 13.85 47.06 -32.51
C MET A 406 15.18 47.29 -31.72
N ARG A 407 16.40 46.79 -32.04
CA ARG A 407 17.06 45.86 -33.01
C ARG A 407 18.51 45.64 -32.50
N GLY A 408 19.27 44.63 -32.97
CA GLY A 408 20.75 44.60 -32.81
C GLY A 408 21.42 43.33 -33.38
N LEU A 409 22.59 43.46 -34.03
CA LEU A 409 23.26 42.40 -34.80
C LEU A 409 24.80 42.39 -34.63
N ALA A 410 25.41 41.21 -34.81
CA ALA A 410 26.85 40.93 -35.10
C ALA A 410 27.89 41.29 -34.00
N ALA A 411 29.08 40.67 -33.88
CA ALA A 411 30.00 40.11 -34.89
C ALA A 411 31.02 39.07 -34.33
N GLN A 412 31.95 38.60 -35.18
CA GLN A 412 32.97 37.55 -34.93
C GLN A 412 34.39 38.11 -34.66
N ALA A 413 35.28 37.31 -34.04
CA ALA A 413 36.74 37.11 -34.35
C ALA A 413 37.38 36.22 -33.24
N VAL A 414 38.12 35.10 -33.41
CA VAL A 414 39.25 34.63 -34.25
C VAL A 414 40.57 34.50 -33.45
N GLY A 415 41.15 33.28 -33.46
CA GLY A 415 42.58 32.97 -33.22
C GLY A 415 43.00 32.54 -31.80
N ALA A 416 44.04 31.72 -31.56
CA ALA A 416 44.83 30.84 -32.43
C ALA A 416 45.78 29.94 -31.56
N GLY A 417 46.30 28.82 -32.10
CA GLY A 417 47.58 28.21 -31.62
C GLY A 417 47.55 26.77 -31.04
N GLY A 418 48.13 25.81 -31.79
CA GLY A 418 48.80 24.61 -31.25
C GLY A 418 50.33 24.85 -31.12
N PRO A 419 51.22 23.83 -30.98
CA PRO A 419 51.09 22.41 -31.38
C PRO A 419 51.54 21.36 -30.31
N GLY A 420 51.58 20.06 -30.70
CA GLY A 420 51.96 18.89 -29.85
C GLY A 420 53.49 18.62 -29.77
N PRO A 421 54.01 17.35 -29.77
CA PRO A 421 53.36 16.06 -30.08
C PRO A 421 53.81 14.82 -29.23
N SER A 422 53.49 13.60 -29.72
CA SER A 422 54.21 12.30 -29.61
C SER A 422 53.57 11.11 -28.84
N ALA A 423 53.78 9.92 -29.40
CA ALA A 423 53.40 8.54 -29.01
C ALA A 423 54.60 7.62 -29.43
N PRO A 424 54.56 6.26 -29.57
CA PRO A 424 53.54 5.23 -29.27
C PRO A 424 54.10 3.91 -28.64
N GLY A 425 53.30 2.83 -28.59
CA GLY A 425 53.74 1.42 -28.48
C GLY A 425 52.65 0.52 -27.83
N THR A 426 51.88 -0.36 -28.49
CA THR A 426 52.09 -1.55 -29.37
C THR A 426 52.54 -2.85 -28.66
N GLY A 427 51.71 -3.91 -28.77
CA GLY A 427 52.04 -5.30 -28.40
C GLY A 427 50.83 -6.09 -27.82
N THR A 428 49.89 -6.61 -28.63
CA THR A 428 49.86 -7.99 -29.22
C THR A 428 49.77 -9.15 -28.22
N GLY A 429 48.70 -9.96 -28.26
CA GLY A 429 48.64 -11.28 -27.60
C GLY A 429 47.25 -11.87 -27.32
N MET A 430 46.74 -12.69 -28.24
CA MET A 430 45.55 -13.59 -28.17
C MET A 430 45.82 -14.76 -29.15
N PRO A 431 45.15 -15.95 -29.13
CA PRO A 431 44.00 -16.40 -28.32
C PRO A 431 44.06 -17.89 -27.81
N MET A 432 42.91 -18.39 -27.31
CA MET A 432 42.42 -19.79 -27.23
C MET A 432 42.81 -20.71 -26.03
N PRO A 433 41.82 -21.36 -25.37
CA PRO A 433 42.01 -22.55 -24.56
C PRO A 433 41.79 -23.86 -25.35
N ALA A 434 42.35 -24.97 -24.85
CA ALA A 434 42.18 -26.32 -25.41
C ALA A 434 41.13 -27.14 -24.65
N ALA A 435 40.61 -28.18 -25.30
CA ALA A 435 39.57 -29.07 -24.76
C ALA A 435 40.13 -30.20 -23.87
N ALA A 436 39.27 -30.76 -23.01
CA ALA A 436 39.42 -32.08 -22.40
C ALA A 436 38.04 -32.77 -22.30
N GLN A 437 38.03 -34.10 -22.30
CA GLN A 437 36.89 -34.95 -22.65
C GLN A 437 36.83 -36.18 -21.71
N LEU A 438 35.71 -36.92 -21.76
CA LEU A 438 35.47 -38.30 -21.28
C LEU A 438 34.89 -38.52 -19.87
N GLY A 439 33.94 -39.46 -19.81
CA GLY A 439 33.22 -39.92 -18.61
C GLY A 439 31.88 -40.58 -18.98
N GLN A 440 31.91 -41.84 -19.45
CA GLN A 440 30.74 -42.64 -19.87
C GLN A 440 30.13 -43.48 -18.72
N VAL A 441 29.03 -44.19 -19.06
CA VAL A 441 28.35 -45.34 -18.39
C VAL A 441 27.13 -44.94 -17.55
N GLY A 442 25.92 -45.48 -17.74
CA GLY A 442 25.38 -46.46 -18.71
C GLY A 442 23.83 -46.39 -18.79
N GLN A 443 23.19 -46.87 -19.86
CA GLN A 443 22.30 -48.08 -19.90
C GLN A 443 21.18 -48.14 -18.83
N VAL A 444 19.89 -48.44 -19.10
CA VAL A 444 19.22 -49.30 -20.11
C VAL A 444 17.78 -48.78 -20.38
N GLY A 445 17.14 -49.14 -21.52
CA GLY A 445 15.65 -49.25 -21.58
C GLY A 445 15.00 -48.77 -22.88
N GLN A 446 14.80 -49.67 -23.85
CA GLN A 446 14.15 -49.36 -25.14
C GLN A 446 13.00 -50.35 -25.42
N VAL A 447 11.87 -49.86 -25.94
CA VAL A 447 10.81 -50.62 -26.66
C VAL A 447 10.20 -49.65 -27.68
N GLY A 448 9.96 -49.95 -28.95
CA GLY A 448 10.24 -51.17 -29.72
C GLY A 448 10.23 -50.93 -31.25
N GLN A 449 10.23 -52.04 -32.00
CA GLN A 449 10.33 -52.22 -33.48
C GLN A 449 9.29 -51.40 -34.29
N VAL A 450 9.34 -51.19 -35.63
CA VAL A 450 9.75 -51.99 -36.83
C VAL A 450 10.17 -51.00 -37.96
N GLY A 451 10.98 -51.27 -39.00
CA GLY A 451 11.82 -52.44 -39.38
C GLY A 451 11.85 -52.72 -40.91
N GLN A 452 13.03 -53.05 -41.47
CA GLN A 452 13.31 -53.55 -42.86
C GLN A 452 13.13 -52.54 -44.04
N MET A 453 13.83 -52.62 -45.20
CA MET A 453 14.93 -53.50 -45.68
C MET A 453 15.75 -52.86 -46.84
N GLY A 454 17.08 -53.08 -46.87
CA GLY A 454 17.95 -53.15 -48.09
C GLY A 454 18.24 -51.88 -48.92
N HIS A 455 19.26 -51.82 -49.80
CA HIS A 455 20.54 -52.55 -49.89
C HIS A 455 21.44 -51.91 -50.99
N VAL A 456 22.77 -51.74 -50.76
CA VAL A 456 23.85 -51.49 -51.77
C VAL A 456 23.72 -50.20 -52.65
N GLY A 457 24.77 -49.42 -52.99
CA GLY A 457 26.20 -49.39 -52.67
C GLY A 457 26.96 -48.43 -53.62
N GLN A 458 28.30 -48.43 -53.54
CA GLN A 458 29.30 -47.73 -54.39
C GLN A 458 29.62 -46.24 -54.18
N MET A 459 30.87 -45.94 -54.56
CA MET A 459 31.65 -44.71 -54.33
C MET A 459 31.48 -43.71 -55.48
N GLY A 460 31.84 -42.43 -55.27
CA GLY A 460 32.44 -41.65 -56.36
C GLY A 460 32.29 -40.13 -56.36
N GLN A 461 33.42 -39.46 -56.13
CA GLN A 461 33.78 -38.13 -56.66
C GLN A 461 33.17 -36.84 -56.06
N GLN A 462 34.01 -35.81 -56.11
CA GLN A 462 33.81 -34.47 -55.58
C GLN A 462 33.13 -33.57 -56.63
N GLN A 463 32.29 -32.63 -56.19
CA GLN A 463 32.06 -31.37 -56.93
C GLN A 463 31.58 -30.25 -56.00
N MET A 464 31.70 -29.01 -56.47
CA MET A 464 31.66 -27.78 -55.66
C MET A 464 30.28 -27.44 -55.09
N PRO A 465 30.19 -26.70 -53.96
CA PRO A 465 28.93 -26.19 -53.44
C PRO A 465 28.39 -25.07 -54.34
N GLN A 466 27.35 -25.36 -55.12
CA GLN A 466 26.52 -24.32 -55.76
C GLN A 466 25.44 -23.81 -54.81
N ALA A 467 24.94 -22.61 -55.10
CA ALA A 467 24.11 -21.81 -54.20
C ALA A 467 22.77 -22.46 -53.85
N VAL A 468 22.36 -22.31 -52.59
CA VAL A 468 21.03 -22.70 -52.11
C VAL A 468 19.97 -21.75 -52.70
N PRO A 469 18.95 -22.25 -53.44
CA PRO A 469 17.86 -21.41 -53.90
C PRO A 469 16.96 -21.00 -52.74
N GLN A 470 16.49 -19.75 -52.73
CA GLN A 470 15.54 -19.27 -51.72
C GLN A 470 14.18 -19.99 -51.84
N PRO A 471 13.49 -20.26 -50.72
CA PRO A 471 12.20 -20.94 -50.76
C PRO A 471 11.12 -20.06 -51.38
N VAL A 472 10.32 -20.68 -52.27
CA VAL A 472 9.11 -20.10 -52.85
C VAL A 472 8.09 -19.83 -51.72
N PRO A 473 7.45 -18.63 -51.65
CA PRO A 473 6.42 -18.39 -50.66
C PRO A 473 5.19 -19.28 -50.92
N GLN A 474 4.75 -20.00 -49.88
CA GLN A 474 3.48 -20.74 -49.95
C GLN A 474 2.29 -19.75 -49.94
N PRO A 475 1.18 -20.06 -50.64
CA PRO A 475 0.02 -19.19 -50.67
C PRO A 475 -0.67 -19.12 -49.30
N VAL A 476 -0.97 -17.90 -48.86
CA VAL A 476 -1.76 -17.63 -47.66
C VAL A 476 -3.18 -18.20 -47.85
N PRO A 477 -3.76 -18.95 -46.89
CA PRO A 477 -5.15 -19.37 -46.98
C PRO A 477 -6.08 -18.16 -47.06
N GLN A 478 -6.93 -18.11 -48.09
CA GLN A 478 -7.96 -17.08 -48.19
C GLN A 478 -8.97 -17.25 -47.06
N ALA A 479 -9.30 -16.14 -46.38
CA ALA A 479 -10.32 -16.15 -45.35
C ALA A 479 -11.69 -16.47 -45.96
N VAL A 480 -12.39 -17.45 -45.39
CA VAL A 480 -13.79 -17.74 -45.71
C VAL A 480 -14.64 -16.54 -45.30
N PRO A 481 -15.50 -15.98 -46.16
CA PRO A 481 -16.39 -14.88 -45.78
C PRO A 481 -17.33 -15.33 -44.66
N GLN A 482 -17.32 -14.62 -43.52
CA GLN A 482 -18.34 -14.82 -42.50
C GLN A 482 -19.70 -14.36 -43.03
N PRO A 483 -20.81 -15.08 -42.73
CA PRO A 483 -22.15 -14.59 -43.06
C PRO A 483 -22.43 -13.27 -42.33
N ALA A 484 -23.04 -12.31 -43.03
CA ALA A 484 -23.48 -11.07 -42.40
C ALA A 484 -24.51 -11.36 -41.28
N PRO A 485 -24.45 -10.67 -40.12
CA PRO A 485 -25.40 -10.89 -39.04
C PRO A 485 -26.82 -10.51 -39.49
N GLN A 486 -27.78 -11.43 -39.31
CA GLN A 486 -29.19 -11.12 -39.54
C GLN A 486 -29.69 -10.12 -38.47
N PRO A 487 -30.54 -9.15 -38.83
CA PRO A 487 -31.14 -8.24 -37.86
C PRO A 487 -32.05 -9.03 -36.91
N MET A 488 -31.92 -8.80 -35.60
CA MET A 488 -32.79 -9.42 -34.61
C MET A 488 -34.24 -8.97 -34.80
N PRO A 489 -35.24 -9.87 -34.60
CA PRO A 489 -36.64 -9.46 -34.57
C PRO A 489 -36.88 -8.45 -33.43
N GLN A 490 -37.57 -7.35 -33.73
CA GLN A 490 -38.02 -6.43 -32.68
C GLN A 490 -39.04 -7.15 -31.77
N PRO A 491 -39.01 -6.95 -30.44
CA PRO A 491 -40.06 -7.44 -29.56
C PRO A 491 -41.40 -6.83 -29.94
N ALA A 492 -42.44 -7.66 -30.06
CA ALA A 492 -43.80 -7.16 -30.20
C ALA A 492 -44.21 -6.36 -28.94
N PRO A 493 -45.02 -5.29 -29.06
CA PRO A 493 -45.48 -4.54 -27.90
C PRO A 493 -46.30 -5.46 -26.98
N GLN A 494 -45.88 -5.61 -25.73
CA GLN A 494 -46.75 -6.25 -24.73
C GLN A 494 -47.93 -5.33 -24.43
N PRO A 495 -49.16 -5.86 -24.30
CA PRO A 495 -50.31 -5.06 -23.92
C PRO A 495 -50.10 -4.51 -22.50
N MET A 496 -50.41 -3.23 -22.28
CA MET A 496 -50.37 -2.62 -20.96
C MET A 496 -51.22 -3.43 -19.98
N ALA A 497 -50.64 -3.81 -18.84
CA ALA A 497 -51.43 -4.27 -17.70
C ALA A 497 -52.38 -3.14 -17.26
N ALA A 498 -53.66 -3.46 -17.09
CA ALA A 498 -54.62 -2.51 -16.55
C ALA A 498 -54.18 -2.07 -15.13
N PRO A 499 -54.38 -0.79 -14.75
CA PRO A 499 -54.03 -0.33 -13.43
C PRO A 499 -54.83 -1.09 -12.38
N SER A 500 -54.13 -1.65 -11.38
CA SER A 500 -54.76 -2.26 -10.21
C SER A 500 -55.67 -1.23 -9.52
N PRO A 501 -56.87 -1.63 -9.03
CA PRO A 501 -57.71 -0.72 -8.26
C PRO A 501 -56.96 -0.25 -7.00
N PRO A 502 -57.22 0.98 -6.52
CA PRO A 502 -56.53 1.53 -5.37
C PRO A 502 -56.77 0.65 -4.13
N LEU A 503 -55.68 0.36 -3.41
CA LEU A 503 -55.73 -0.27 -2.10
C LEU A 503 -56.64 0.55 -1.17
N ALA A 504 -57.55 -0.13 -0.48
CA ALA A 504 -58.35 0.49 0.57
C ALA A 504 -57.43 1.12 1.64
N PRO A 505 -57.79 2.28 2.20
CA PRO A 505 -56.96 2.96 3.19
C PRO A 505 -56.71 2.05 4.39
N ALA A 506 -55.43 1.88 4.75
CA ALA A 506 -55.04 1.12 5.91
C ALA A 506 -55.68 1.71 7.18
N ALA A 507 -56.16 0.83 8.06
CA ALA A 507 -56.68 1.25 9.37
C ALA A 507 -55.58 2.03 10.13
N GLN A 508 -55.95 3.18 10.67
CA GLN A 508 -55.02 4.02 11.44
C GLN A 508 -54.51 3.24 12.65
N ALA A 509 -53.18 3.16 12.79
CA ALA A 509 -52.58 2.69 14.04
C ALA A 509 -52.97 3.65 15.19
N PRO A 510 -53.32 3.13 16.38
CA PRO A 510 -53.73 3.98 17.49
C PRO A 510 -52.59 4.92 17.91
N VAL A 511 -52.92 6.20 18.06
CA VAL A 511 -51.98 7.24 18.49
C VAL A 511 -51.49 6.91 19.91
N PRO A 512 -50.17 6.87 20.18
CA PRO A 512 -49.67 6.67 21.53
C PRO A 512 -50.06 7.87 22.42
N ALA A 513 -50.59 7.58 23.60
CA ALA A 513 -51.00 8.60 24.56
C ALA A 513 -49.80 9.48 24.97
N PRO A 514 -49.99 10.80 25.22
CA PRO A 514 -48.92 11.69 25.63
C PRO A 514 -48.33 11.25 26.97
N ALA A 515 -47.00 11.26 27.06
CA ALA A 515 -46.29 10.95 28.30
C ALA A 515 -46.66 11.96 29.41
N PRO A 516 -46.81 11.52 30.67
CA PRO A 516 -47.11 12.41 31.79
C PRO A 516 -45.96 13.41 32.01
N ALA A 517 -46.32 14.65 32.34
CA ALA A 517 -45.35 15.72 32.57
C ALA A 517 -44.41 15.39 33.75
N PRO A 518 -43.12 15.77 33.67
CA PRO A 518 -42.17 15.54 34.76
C PRO A 518 -42.58 16.33 36.01
N MET A 519 -42.59 15.67 37.17
CA MET A 519 -42.84 16.34 38.44
C MET A 519 -41.71 17.32 38.77
N PRO A 520 -42.01 18.47 39.42
CA PRO A 520 -40.99 19.44 39.81
C PRO A 520 -40.04 18.84 40.86
N THR A 521 -38.73 18.94 40.60
CA THR A 521 -37.69 18.59 41.57
C THR A 521 -37.72 19.54 42.77
N PRO A 522 -37.64 19.03 44.01
CA PRO A 522 -37.65 19.89 45.20
C PRO A 522 -36.36 20.73 45.30
N VAL A 523 -36.53 22.01 45.63
CA VAL A 523 -35.43 22.97 45.86
C VAL A 523 -34.77 22.66 47.21
N PRO A 524 -33.42 22.48 47.27
CA PRO A 524 -32.73 22.37 48.55
C PRO A 524 -32.77 23.67 49.34
N ALA A 525 -33.06 23.59 50.64
CA ALA A 525 -33.02 24.73 51.55
C ALA A 525 -31.58 25.28 51.72
N PRO A 526 -31.40 26.59 51.98
CA PRO A 526 -30.06 27.17 52.14
C PRO A 526 -29.38 26.68 53.43
N VAL A 527 -28.13 26.21 53.29
CA VAL A 527 -27.28 25.82 54.41
C VAL A 527 -26.59 27.06 54.99
N PRO A 528 -26.61 27.30 56.32
CA PRO A 528 -25.94 28.45 56.93
C PRO A 528 -24.41 28.31 56.87
N ALA A 529 -23.71 29.44 56.79
CA ALA A 529 -22.26 29.49 56.70
C ALA A 529 -21.57 28.97 57.98
N ALA A 530 -20.67 27.99 57.82
CA ALA A 530 -19.83 27.48 58.90
C ALA A 530 -18.44 28.14 58.86
N THR A 531 -18.07 28.79 59.96
CA THR A 531 -16.72 29.32 60.22
C THR A 531 -15.86 28.25 60.90
N GLY A 532 -14.74 27.85 60.29
CA GLY A 532 -13.79 26.92 60.90
C GLY A 532 -12.68 26.47 59.94
N PRO A 533 -11.43 26.27 60.41
CA PRO A 533 -10.29 25.94 59.54
C PRO A 533 -10.21 24.44 59.21
N THR A 534 -9.93 24.13 57.94
CA THR A 534 -9.80 22.76 57.41
C THR A 534 -8.34 22.25 57.53
N PRO A 535 -8.09 21.04 58.08
CA PRO A 535 -6.79 20.37 58.01
C PRO A 535 -6.59 19.67 56.63
N PRO A 536 -5.34 19.45 56.16
CA PRO A 536 -5.07 19.03 54.78
C PRO A 536 -5.01 17.50 54.58
N GLY A 537 -5.50 17.01 53.43
CA GLY A 537 -5.27 15.63 52.99
C GLY A 537 -5.93 15.25 51.65
N VAL A 538 -5.09 14.94 50.64
CA VAL A 538 -5.39 14.24 49.37
C VAL A 538 -6.34 14.95 48.36
N PRO A 539 -5.85 15.37 47.17
CA PRO A 539 -6.70 15.92 46.11
C PRO A 539 -7.39 14.83 45.27
N ALA A 540 -8.63 15.10 44.86
CA ALA A 540 -9.43 14.24 43.99
C ALA A 540 -9.06 14.40 42.49
N ARG A 541 -9.49 13.41 41.68
CA ARG A 541 -9.34 13.39 40.22
C ARG A 541 -10.15 14.51 39.53
N GLY A 542 -9.52 15.17 38.55
CA GLY A 542 -10.18 15.58 37.31
C GLY A 542 -10.58 17.06 37.15
N GLY A 543 -10.26 17.61 35.97
CA GLY A 543 -10.95 18.77 35.39
C GLY A 543 -10.42 20.15 35.77
N LEU A 544 -9.51 20.71 34.95
CA LEU A 544 -9.29 22.16 34.89
C LEU A 544 -10.17 22.75 33.78
N THR A 545 -11.01 23.71 34.14
CA THR A 545 -11.83 24.50 33.20
C THR A 545 -11.06 25.74 32.71
N ALA A 546 -11.53 26.34 31.62
CA ALA A 546 -10.82 27.39 30.88
C ALA A 546 -10.79 28.75 31.62
N ALA A 547 -9.86 28.91 32.57
CA ALA A 547 -9.61 30.18 33.27
C ALA A 547 -8.14 30.44 33.66
N GLN A 548 -7.17 29.72 33.09
CA GLN A 548 -5.74 29.83 33.46
C GLN A 548 -4.79 29.99 32.25
N VAL A 549 -5.19 30.76 31.23
CA VAL A 549 -4.30 31.18 30.13
C VAL A 549 -4.07 32.69 30.19
N ARG A 550 -3.05 33.12 30.95
CA ARG A 550 -2.29 34.34 30.65
C ARG A 550 -0.97 34.43 31.44
N GLY A 551 0.14 34.15 30.74
CA GLY A 551 1.46 34.77 30.90
C GLY A 551 2.23 34.62 32.22
N THR A 552 3.37 33.94 32.17
CA THR A 552 4.68 34.54 32.51
C THR A 552 5.84 33.69 32.00
N ASN A 553 6.95 34.34 31.65
CA ASN A 553 8.16 33.70 31.12
C ASN A 553 9.10 33.28 32.28
N GLY A 554 9.80 32.16 32.16
CA GLY A 554 10.84 31.76 33.13
C GLY A 554 11.50 30.41 32.81
N LEU A 555 12.84 30.39 32.78
CA LEU A 555 13.65 29.23 32.39
C LEU A 555 14.06 28.36 33.59
N SER A 556 13.98 27.03 33.47
CA SER A 556 15.11 26.07 33.66
C SER A 556 14.62 24.64 34.04
N PRO A 557 15.32 23.57 33.60
CA PRO A 557 14.91 22.19 33.88
C PRO A 557 15.43 21.68 35.24
N ALA A 558 14.59 20.90 35.94
CA ALA A 558 15.00 20.07 37.08
C ALA A 558 15.31 18.63 36.61
N PRO A 559 16.30 17.94 37.21
CA PRO A 559 16.80 16.65 36.71
C PRO A 559 15.92 15.45 37.07
N ALA A 560 16.07 14.39 36.29
CA ALA A 560 15.35 13.13 36.48
C ALA A 560 15.85 12.34 37.70
N THR A 561 14.92 11.97 38.56
CA THR A 561 14.96 10.82 39.49
C THR A 561 13.59 10.15 39.36
N GLY A 562 13.40 8.84 39.40
CA GLY A 562 14.27 7.70 39.65
C GLY A 562 13.32 6.56 40.01
N TRP A 563 13.19 5.53 39.16
CA TRP A 563 12.24 4.44 39.37
C TRP A 563 12.63 3.54 40.55
N PRO A 564 11.68 3.16 41.43
CA PRO A 564 11.73 1.90 42.17
C PRO A 564 10.93 0.82 41.43
N GLY A 565 11.48 -0.39 41.36
CA GLY A 565 10.95 -1.51 40.58
C GLY A 565 9.85 -2.35 41.26
N ALA A 566 9.60 -3.51 40.66
CA ALA A 566 8.48 -4.39 40.99
C ALA A 566 8.63 -5.15 42.31
N GLN A 567 7.75 -4.87 43.28
CA GLN A 567 7.29 -5.81 44.32
C GLN A 567 6.09 -5.21 45.10
N ALA A 568 4.85 -5.55 44.68
CA ALA A 568 3.63 -5.45 45.51
C ALA A 568 2.39 -5.90 44.71
N TRP A 569 2.23 -7.20 44.48
CA TRP A 569 0.92 -7.82 44.21
C TRP A 569 0.37 -8.42 45.49
N PRO A 570 -0.92 -8.27 45.78
CA PRO A 570 -1.70 -9.28 46.50
C PRO A 570 -2.65 -10.01 45.54
N ASN A 571 -2.81 -11.31 45.75
CA ASN A 571 -3.62 -12.19 44.90
C ASN A 571 -4.91 -12.63 45.62
N ALA A 572 -6.00 -12.71 44.85
CA ALA A 572 -7.12 -13.67 44.96
C ALA A 572 -8.11 -13.71 46.16
N ALA A 573 -9.34 -14.12 45.80
CA ALA A 573 -10.49 -14.59 46.61
C ALA A 573 -11.24 -13.56 47.50
N GLY A 574 -12.57 -13.60 47.60
CA GLY A 574 -13.58 -14.40 46.86
C GLY A 574 -15.01 -14.24 47.43
N MET A 575 -16.02 -14.61 46.62
CA MET A 575 -17.46 -14.84 46.93
C MET A 575 -18.27 -13.79 47.74
N GLY A 576 -19.46 -13.45 47.23
CA GLY A 576 -20.55 -12.82 47.99
C GLY A 576 -21.80 -12.61 47.13
N GLN A 577 -22.95 -13.17 47.54
CA GLN A 577 -24.23 -13.08 46.83
C GLN A 577 -25.07 -11.86 47.25
N ALA A 578 -26.01 -11.49 46.37
CA ALA A 578 -27.35 -10.94 46.64
C ALA A 578 -27.50 -9.60 47.40
N GLY A 579 -28.35 -8.73 46.84
CA GLY A 579 -28.72 -7.41 47.35
C GLY A 579 -29.38 -6.59 46.25
#